data_AF-F6HRD8-F1
#
_entry.id   AF-F6HRD8-F1
#
_cell.length_a   1.000
_cell.length_b   1.000
_cell.length_c   1.000
_cell.angle_alpha   90.00
_cell.angle_beta   90.00
_cell.angle_gamma   90.00
#
_symmetry.space_group_name_H-M   'P 1'
#
loop_
_entity.id
_entity.type
_entity.pdbx_description
1 polymer ?
#
loop_
_entity_poly.entity_id
_entity_poly.type
_entity_poly.pdbx_seq_one_letter_code
_entity_poly.pdbx_strand_id
1 'polypeptide(L)'
;MRRIRGNLLVAGKFEVYVASFEMAIKEKSTLRCFSWHYIIIDGVHRIKNENPLLSKTMRLYSANCRLLIMGTPLQNKLHELWSLLNFLMPEIFSSAETFDEW
;
A
#
# COMPACT_ATOMS: atom_id res chain seq x y z
N MET A 1 20.03 5.42 11.10
CA MET A 1 18.68 4.83 11.10
C MET A 1 17.82 5.56 12.13
N ARG A 2 16.95 6.51 11.72
CA ARG A 2 16.12 7.31 12.66
C ARG A 2 14.98 6.45 13.20
N ARG A 3 15.12 5.94 14.43
CA ARG A 3 14.04 5.28 15.18
C ARG A 3 12.95 6.31 15.46
N ILE A 4 11.69 5.96 15.19
CA ILE A 4 10.56 6.81 15.57
C ILE A 4 10.60 6.93 17.08
N ARG A 5 10.76 8.15 17.59
CA ARG A 5 10.56 8.43 19.01
C ARG A 5 9.08 8.16 19.27
N GLY A 6 8.76 7.14 20.06
CA GLY A 6 7.37 6.68 20.30
C GLY A 6 6.38 7.77 20.75
N ASN A 7 6.88 8.94 21.15
CA ASN A 7 6.10 10.08 21.58
C ASN A 7 5.61 10.99 20.43
N LEU A 8 6.06 10.75 19.18
CA LEU A 8 5.68 11.56 18.01
C LEU A 8 4.49 11.03 17.22
N LEU A 9 4.22 9.72 17.26
CA LEU A 9 3.07 9.12 16.58
C LEU A 9 1.87 9.04 17.54
N VAL A 10 1.25 10.19 17.76
CA VAL A 10 0.02 10.31 18.56
C VAL A 10 -1.09 10.81 17.65
N ALA A 11 -2.26 10.18 17.72
CA ALA A 11 -3.43 10.62 16.94
C ALA A 11 -3.73 12.10 17.25
N GLY A 12 -3.98 12.89 16.21
CA GLY A 12 -4.26 14.32 16.31
C GLY A 12 -3.03 15.22 16.51
N LYS A 13 -1.80 14.67 16.51
CA LYS A 13 -0.55 15.48 16.57
C LYS A 13 0.17 15.64 15.24
N PHE A 14 -0.34 15.04 14.18
CA PHE A 14 0.19 15.15 12.83
C PHE A 14 -0.94 15.01 11.81
N GLU A 15 -0.80 15.68 10.66
CA GLU A 15 -1.73 15.53 9.53
C GLU A 15 -1.18 14.59 8.45
N VAL A 16 0.15 14.58 8.28
CA VAL A 16 0.82 13.80 7.23
C VAL A 16 1.95 12.97 7.84
N TYR A 17 2.00 11.70 7.46
CA TYR A 17 3.08 10.78 7.80
C TYR A 17 3.74 10.26 6.52
N VAL A 18 5.04 10.56 6.37
CA VAL A 18 5.84 10.14 5.21
C VAL A 18 6.84 9.08 5.67
N ALA A 19 6.83 7.92 5.01
CA ALA A 19 7.68 6.79 5.34
C ALA A 19 8.11 6.01 4.11
N SER A 20 9.26 5.32 4.21
CA SER A 20 9.65 4.31 3.24
C SER A 20 8.86 3.02 3.45
N PHE A 21 8.89 2.13 2.45
CA PHE A 21 8.25 0.81 2.56
C PHE A 21 8.81 -0.03 3.71
N GLU A 22 10.13 -0.01 3.92
CA GLU A 22 10.75 -0.74 5.03
C GLU A 22 10.26 -0.23 6.39
N MET A 23 10.09 1.09 6.52
CA MET A 23 9.61 1.71 7.74
C MET A 23 8.14 1.37 8.01
N ALA A 24 7.29 1.42 6.97
CA ALA A 24 5.90 1.00 7.10
C ALA A 24 5.80 -0.46 7.58
N ILE A 25 6.55 -1.38 6.96
CA ILE A 25 6.60 -2.80 7.35
C ILE A 25 7.06 -2.96 8.81
N LYS A 26 8.14 -2.26 9.19
CA LYS A 26 8.72 -2.36 10.53
C LYS A 26 7.78 -1.84 11.62
N GLU A 27 7.10 -0.73 11.37
CA GLU A 27 6.26 -0.02 12.34
C GLU A 27 4.77 -0.38 12.19
N LYS A 28 4.46 -1.51 11.54
CA LYS A 28 3.10 -1.94 11.20
C LYS A 28 2.14 -2.03 12.39
N SER A 29 2.64 -2.38 13.58
CA SER A 29 1.83 -2.46 14.80
C SER A 29 1.30 -1.09 15.20
N THR A 30 2.14 -0.06 15.15
CA THR A 30 1.77 1.32 15.47
C THR A 30 0.90 1.93 14.39
N LEU A 31 1.28 1.78 13.11
CA LEU A 31 0.56 2.39 11.99
C LEU A 31 -0.84 1.81 11.78
N ARG A 32 -1.07 0.55 12.17
CA ARG A 32 -2.40 -0.09 12.12
C ARG A 32 -3.38 0.49 13.15
N CYS A 33 -2.91 1.12 14.21
CA CYS A 33 -3.78 1.73 15.22
C CYS A 33 -4.46 3.03 14.73
N PHE A 34 -4.07 3.55 13.56
CA PHE A 34 -4.65 4.74 12.96
C PHE A 34 -5.70 4.37 11.91
N SER A 35 -6.80 5.13 11.89
CA SER A 35 -7.77 5.11 10.80
C SER A 35 -7.35 6.16 9.77
N TRP A 36 -6.71 5.73 8.69
CA TRP A 36 -6.18 6.64 7.68
C TRP A 36 -7.32 7.15 6.79
N HIS A 37 -7.30 8.43 6.44
CA HIS A 37 -8.21 8.92 5.40
C HIS A 37 -7.67 8.56 4.00
N TYR A 38 -6.38 8.78 3.79
CA TYR A 38 -5.69 8.51 2.54
C TYR A 38 -4.40 7.73 2.80
N ILE A 39 -4.16 6.71 2.00
CA ILE A 39 -2.84 6.09 1.85
C ILE A 39 -2.38 6.34 0.42
N ILE A 40 -1.27 7.06 0.27
CA ILE A 40 -0.66 7.35 -1.03
C ILE A 40 0.59 6.51 -1.16
N ILE A 41 0.67 5.73 -2.23
CA ILE A 41 1.82 4.87 -2.51
C ILE A 41 2.45 5.33 -3.81
N ASP A 42 3.64 5.89 -3.68
CA ASP A 42 4.49 6.25 -4.81
C ASP A 42 5.37 5.08 -5.24
N GLY A 43 5.67 4.99 -6.55
CA GLY A 43 6.49 3.94 -7.12
C GLY A 43 5.83 2.55 -7.05
N VAL A 44 4.51 2.47 -7.27
CA VAL A 44 3.72 1.25 -7.08
C VAL A 44 4.22 0.04 -7.89
N HIS A 45 5.01 0.25 -8.95
CA HIS A 45 5.68 -0.82 -9.68
C HIS A 45 6.55 -1.71 -8.76
N ARG A 46 7.09 -1.17 -7.65
CA ARG A 46 7.84 -1.93 -6.63
C ARG A 46 6.97 -2.90 -5.82
N ILE A 47 5.65 -2.71 -5.81
CA ILE A 47 4.70 -3.59 -5.10
C ILE A 47 4.34 -4.82 -5.95
N LYS A 48 4.40 -4.71 -7.28
CA LYS A 48 3.84 -5.70 -8.21
C LYS A 48 4.40 -7.12 -8.04
N ASN A 49 5.70 -7.28 -7.77
CA ASN A 49 6.35 -8.60 -7.80
C ASN A 49 7.44 -8.83 -6.74
N GLU A 50 7.91 -7.79 -6.05
CA GLU A 50 9.15 -7.90 -5.26
C GLU A 50 8.93 -8.15 -3.77
N ASN A 51 7.71 -7.90 -3.25
CA ASN A 51 7.51 -7.97 -1.80
C ASN A 51 6.08 -8.35 -1.36
N PRO A 52 5.76 -9.65 -1.23
CA PRO A 52 4.47 -10.10 -0.70
C PRO A 52 4.23 -9.63 0.74
N LEU A 53 5.29 -9.32 1.51
CA LEU A 53 5.16 -8.77 2.86
C LEU A 53 4.66 -7.31 2.84
N LEU A 54 5.12 -6.48 1.90
CA LEU A 54 4.63 -5.11 1.72
C LEU A 54 3.14 -5.13 1.37
N SER A 55 2.77 -5.96 0.40
CA SER A 55 1.38 -6.14 -0.06
C SER A 55 0.47 -6.56 1.11
N LYS A 56 0.87 -7.57 1.88
CA LYS A 56 0.14 -8.01 3.08
C LYS A 56 0.07 -6.93 4.16
N THR A 57 1.16 -6.20 4.38
CA THR A 57 1.22 -5.17 5.42
C THR A 57 0.32 -3.99 5.08
N MET A 58 0.36 -3.49 3.83
CA MET A 58 -0.47 -2.37 3.41
C MET A 58 -1.97 -2.68 3.47
N ARG A 59 -2.36 -3.95 3.30
CA ARG A 59 -3.75 -4.39 3.53
C ARG A 59 -4.19 -4.32 4.99
N LEU A 60 -3.26 -4.38 5.95
CA LEU A 60 -3.60 -4.27 7.37
C LEU A 60 -3.99 -2.84 7.79
N TYR A 61 -3.58 -1.83 7.03
CA TYR A 61 -3.90 -0.44 7.35
C TYR A 61 -5.30 -0.10 6.86
N SER A 62 -6.15 0.37 7.77
CA SER A 62 -7.48 0.88 7.43
C SER A 62 -7.34 2.21 6.70
N ALA A 63 -7.97 2.35 5.53
CA ALA A 63 -7.98 3.59 4.77
C ALA A 63 -9.28 3.75 3.99
N ASN A 64 -9.85 4.97 3.98
CA ASN A 64 -11.03 5.27 3.17
C ASN A 64 -10.69 5.34 1.67
N CYS A 65 -9.52 5.88 1.34
CA CYS A 65 -9.05 6.00 -0.04
C CYS A 65 -7.59 5.58 -0.15
N ARG A 66 -7.25 4.88 -1.23
CA ARG A 66 -5.90 4.46 -1.57
C ARG A 66 -5.56 5.01 -2.95
N LEU A 67 -4.48 5.78 -3.02
CA LEU A 67 -3.98 6.35 -4.26
C LEU A 67 -2.65 5.69 -4.61
N LEU A 68 -2.58 5.12 -5.82
CA LEU A 68 -1.35 4.57 -6.38
C LEU A 68 -0.79 5.56 -7.39
N ILE A 69 0.47 5.94 -7.23
CA ILE A 69 1.18 6.81 -8.15
C ILE A 69 2.27 5.98 -8.83
N MET A 70 2.34 6.07 -10.15
CA MET A 70 3.41 5.47 -10.93
C MET A 70 3.97 6.48 -11.91
N GLY A 71 5.30 6.63 -11.93
CA GLY A 71 6.01 7.48 -12.89
C GLY A 71 6.37 6.78 -14.19
N THR A 72 6.17 5.46 -14.29
CA THR A 72 6.42 4.68 -15.50
C THR A 72 5.10 4.27 -16.14
N PRO A 73 4.98 4.28 -17.47
CA PRO A 73 3.78 3.74 -18.11
C PRO A 73 3.61 2.28 -17.75
N LEU A 74 2.36 1.85 -17.57
CA LEU A 74 2.03 0.44 -17.45
C LEU A 74 2.58 -0.28 -18.69
N GLN A 75 3.28 -1.40 -18.54
CA GLN A 75 3.85 -2.14 -19.68
C GLN A 75 2.78 -2.86 -20.52
N ASN A 76 1.51 -2.46 -20.42
CA ASN A 76 0.34 -3.04 -21.09
C ASN A 76 0.17 -4.55 -20.92
N LYS A 77 0.64 -5.10 -19.80
CA LYS A 77 0.33 -6.48 -19.41
C LYS A 77 -0.95 -6.46 -18.56
N LEU A 78 -2.00 -7.15 -18.99
CA LEU A 78 -3.26 -7.32 -18.24
C LEU A 78 -2.99 -7.78 -16.80
N HIS A 79 -2.09 -8.74 -16.65
CA HIS A 79 -1.63 -9.22 -15.34
C HIS A 79 -1.05 -8.11 -14.43
N GLU A 80 -0.37 -7.12 -15.00
CA GLU A 80 0.16 -5.99 -14.23
C GLU A 80 -0.95 -5.05 -13.76
N LEU A 81 -1.98 -4.83 -14.58
CA LEU A 81 -3.16 -4.08 -14.17
C LEU A 81 -3.91 -4.83 -13.07
N TRP A 82 -4.14 -6.13 -13.26
CA TRP A 82 -4.77 -7.00 -12.28
C TRP A 82 -4.04 -6.97 -10.93
N SER A 83 -2.72 -7.09 -10.91
CA SER A 83 -1.93 -7.07 -9.65
C SER A 83 -2.13 -5.78 -8.85
N LEU A 84 -2.23 -4.63 -9.53
CA LEU A 84 -2.52 -3.34 -8.89
C LEU A 84 -3.97 -3.26 -8.38
N LEU A 85 -4.92 -3.76 -9.17
CA LEU A 85 -6.34 -3.78 -8.81
C LEU A 85 -6.60 -4.75 -7.64
N ASN A 86 -6.01 -5.95 -7.65
CA ASN A 86 -6.02 -6.90 -6.55
C ASN A 86 -5.42 -6.31 -5.28
N PHE A 87 -4.33 -5.54 -5.41
CA PHE A 87 -3.74 -4.85 -4.27
C PHE A 87 -4.71 -3.83 -3.63
N LEU A 88 -5.46 -3.08 -4.45
CA LEU A 88 -6.44 -2.10 -3.98
C LEU A 88 -7.72 -2.75 -3.44
N MET A 89 -8.22 -3.76 -4.14
CA MET A 89 -9.55 -4.34 -3.95
C MET A 89 -9.48 -5.87 -4.15
N PRO A 90 -8.87 -6.60 -3.22
CA PRO A 90 -8.66 -8.04 -3.35
C PRO A 90 -9.98 -8.83 -3.42
N GLU A 91 -11.05 -8.31 -2.80
CA GLU A 91 -12.38 -8.94 -2.80
C GLU A 91 -13.03 -8.94 -4.19
N ILE A 92 -12.80 -7.90 -5.00
CA ILE A 92 -13.34 -7.80 -6.36
C ILE A 92 -12.41 -8.50 -7.36
N PHE A 93 -11.10 -8.34 -7.20
CA PHE A 93 -10.10 -8.84 -8.14
C PHE A 93 -9.34 -10.05 -7.59
N SER A 94 -10.05 -11.05 -7.08
CA SER A 94 -9.45 -12.21 -6.39
C SER A 94 -8.80 -13.22 -7.35
N SER A 95 -9.27 -13.30 -8.60
CA SER A 95 -8.80 -14.23 -9.63
C SER A 95 -8.14 -13.47 -10.78
N ALA A 96 -6.90 -13.83 -11.12
CA ALA A 96 -6.21 -13.31 -12.31
C ALA A 96 -6.80 -13.90 -13.59
N GLU A 97 -7.11 -15.20 -13.58
CA GLU A 97 -7.66 -15.93 -14.72
C GLU A 97 -9.00 -15.32 -15.17
N THR A 98 -9.88 -15.02 -14.22
CA THR A 98 -11.18 -14.39 -14.50
C THR A 98 -11.03 -12.96 -15.04
N PHE A 99 -9.95 -12.26 -14.66
CA PHE A 99 -9.67 -10.91 -15.18
C PHE A 99 -9.07 -10.95 -16.58
N ASP A 100 -8.26 -11.96 -16.90
CA ASP A 100 -7.67 -12.14 -18.22
C ASP A 100 -8.72 -12.59 -19.27
N GLU A 101 -9.87 -13.12 -18.84
CA GLU A 101 -11.01 -13.53 -19.68
C GLU A 101 -12.02 -12.40 -19.98
N TRP A 102 -11.92 -11.25 -19.30
CA TRP A 102 -12.79 -10.08 -19.50
C TRP A 102 -12.35 -9.19 -20.67
#